data_AF-A0A653MJS8-F1
#
_entry.id   AF-A0A653MJS8-F1
#
_cell.length_a   1.000
_cell.length_b   1.000
_cell.length_c   1.000
_cell.angle_alpha   90.00
_cell.angle_beta   90.00
_cell.angle_gamma   90.00
#
_symmetry.space_group_name_H-M   'P 1'
#
loop_
_entity.id
_entity.type
_entity.pdbx_description
1 polymer ?
#
loop_
_entity_poly.entity_id
_entity_poly.type
_entity_poly.pdbx_seq_one_letter_code
_entity_poly.pdbx_strand_id
1 'polypeptide(L)'
;MKRSHLARAVLAIALTAILAACADPAPLPATVDAPPPPMATADTAPASDSADVHRFTIGSLDAAVLRDGDIRVPNDGKTLAVGIPKPEVDAVLAQAGEPTDTVHLAVQALLVRSGDRVLLFDTGAGNADFADAGRLPASLRAAGVEPAQVTDIFISHAHPDHVGGLTDGAGQALFANATVHLSAPEWQAVQAGPANAALVAAISPRVDAFAPGAEVVPGVTAIPVEGHTPGHSAYEIVDGDARLLYIGDAAHHFAVSVQRPQWTIAFDGDAPVAEASREALLARVADNAETIASPHFPYPGLGRIVRRDGGFAWAPLQ
;
A
#
# COMPACT_ATOMS: atom_id res chain seq x y z
N MET A 1 62.57 41.97 31.26
CA MET A 1 63.62 42.78 30.57
C MET A 1 63.14 43.12 29.16
N LYS A 2 63.06 44.43 28.85
CA LYS A 2 63.15 45.14 27.55
C LYS A 2 62.41 44.54 26.32
N ARG A 3 61.33 45.15 25.81
CA ARG A 3 61.23 46.30 24.84
C ARG A 3 61.87 45.95 23.48
N SER A 4 61.39 46.27 22.28
CA SER A 4 60.29 47.09 21.68
C SER A 4 60.40 46.85 20.14
N HIS A 5 59.40 47.04 19.28
CA HIS A 5 58.99 48.29 18.60
C HIS A 5 57.81 47.97 17.64
N LEU A 6 56.67 48.68 17.72
CA LEU A 6 56.17 49.69 16.76
C LEU A 6 56.03 49.18 15.29
N ALA A 7 54.92 49.36 14.57
CA ALA A 7 54.13 50.57 14.48
C ALA A 7 52.66 50.38 14.00
N ARG A 8 51.84 51.31 14.49
CA ARG A 8 50.53 51.83 14.06
C ARG A 8 50.12 51.62 12.60
N ALA A 9 48.85 51.25 12.42
CA ALA A 9 47.97 51.88 11.44
C ALA A 9 46.55 51.99 12.02
N VAL A 10 46.07 53.22 12.15
CA VAL A 10 44.70 53.59 12.53
C VAL A 10 43.90 53.69 11.24
N LEU A 11 42.74 53.04 11.17
CA LEU A 11 41.67 53.49 10.29
C LEU A 11 40.32 53.16 10.92
N ALA A 12 39.68 54.21 11.46
CA ALA A 12 38.28 54.20 11.85
C ALA A 12 37.43 54.39 10.58
N ILE A 13 36.44 53.53 10.35
CA ILE A 13 35.37 53.79 9.39
C ILE A 13 34.02 53.50 10.05
N ALA A 14 33.14 54.48 9.86
CA ALA A 14 31.84 54.73 10.46
C ALA A 14 30.87 53.53 10.51
N LEU A 15 30.25 53.37 11.67
CA LEU A 15 29.01 52.61 11.86
C LEU A 15 27.86 53.40 11.19
N THR A 16 27.38 52.92 10.04
CA THR A 16 26.15 53.44 9.42
C THR A 16 24.98 52.58 9.90
N ALA A 17 24.09 53.20 10.68
CA ALA A 17 22.82 52.61 11.07
C ALA A 17 21.92 52.48 9.83
N ILE A 18 21.57 51.25 9.44
CA ILE A 18 20.54 50.99 8.46
C ILE A 18 19.20 51.03 9.21
N LEU A 19 18.45 52.12 9.03
CA LEU A 19 17.04 52.15 9.41
C LEU A 19 16.28 51.14 8.53
N ALA A 20 15.69 50.13 9.18
CA ALA A 20 14.71 49.26 8.56
C ALA A 20 13.45 50.08 8.23
N ALA A 21 13.26 50.38 6.94
CA ALA A 21 11.98 50.86 6.44
C ALA A 21 11.00 49.68 6.47
N CYS A 22 9.99 49.77 7.33
CA CYS A 22 8.81 48.90 7.25
C CYS A 22 8.03 49.34 6.00
N ALA A 23 8.11 48.55 4.93
CA ALA A 23 7.20 48.63 3.82
C ALA A 23 6.16 47.51 3.99
N ASP A 24 4.89 47.89 4.07
CA ASP A 24 3.79 46.93 4.09
C ASP A 24 3.83 46.06 2.82
N PRO A 25 3.79 44.73 2.91
CA PRO A 25 3.73 43.89 1.72
C PRO A 25 2.39 44.11 1.03
N ALA A 26 2.45 44.41 -0.27
CA ALA A 26 1.27 44.46 -1.12
C ALA A 26 0.52 43.10 -1.08
N PRO A 27 -0.82 43.10 -1.01
CA PRO A 27 -1.59 41.87 -1.01
C PRO A 27 -1.37 41.11 -2.31
N LEU A 28 -0.98 39.84 -2.22
CA LEU A 28 -0.95 38.92 -3.35
C LEU A 28 -2.38 38.78 -3.90
N PRO A 29 -2.56 38.71 -5.23
CA PRO A 29 -3.87 38.46 -5.82
C PRO A 29 -4.37 37.09 -5.33
N ALA A 30 -5.57 37.07 -4.76
CA ALA A 30 -6.26 35.84 -4.43
C ALA A 30 -6.44 35.02 -5.71
N THR A 31 -5.71 33.92 -5.82
CA THR A 31 -6.02 32.87 -6.79
C THR A 31 -7.33 32.25 -6.33
N VAL A 32 -8.41 32.59 -7.04
CA VAL A 32 -9.67 31.87 -6.92
C VAL A 32 -9.38 30.45 -7.38
N ASP A 33 -9.41 29.48 -6.45
CA ASP A 33 -9.37 28.06 -6.78
C ASP A 33 -10.50 27.79 -7.78
N ALA A 34 -10.11 27.54 -9.04
CA ALA A 34 -11.05 27.03 -10.02
C ALA A 34 -11.51 25.65 -9.54
N PRO A 35 -12.82 25.36 -9.53
CA PRO A 35 -13.31 24.03 -9.19
C PRO A 35 -12.66 23.00 -10.13
N PRO A 36 -12.33 21.80 -9.63
CA PRO A 36 -11.75 20.75 -10.44
C PRO A 36 -12.65 20.45 -11.65
N PRO A 37 -12.07 20.06 -12.80
CA PRO A 37 -12.85 19.75 -13.98
C PRO A 37 -13.89 18.67 -13.65
N PRO A 38 -15.10 18.74 -14.24
CA PRO A 38 -16.13 17.73 -14.01
C PRO A 38 -15.59 16.34 -14.38
N MET A 39 -15.82 15.38 -13.48
CA MET A 39 -15.48 13.97 -13.71
C MET A 39 -16.02 13.53 -15.07
N ALA A 40 -15.15 12.95 -15.89
CA ALA A 40 -15.60 12.31 -17.12
C ALA A 40 -16.58 11.20 -16.74
N THR A 41 -17.84 11.31 -17.19
CA THR A 41 -18.84 10.25 -17.05
C THR A 41 -18.48 9.13 -18.02
N ALA A 42 -17.61 8.22 -17.59
CA ALA A 42 -17.41 6.98 -18.30
C ALA A 42 -18.66 6.11 -18.11
N ASP A 43 -19.21 5.58 -19.20
CA ASP A 43 -20.25 4.56 -19.15
C ASP A 43 -19.72 3.36 -18.35
N THR A 44 -20.52 2.83 -17.42
CA THR A 44 -20.19 1.62 -16.65
C THR A 44 -19.93 0.45 -17.59
N ALA A 45 -18.86 -0.31 -17.35
CA ALA A 45 -18.62 -1.56 -18.05
C ALA A 45 -19.77 -2.56 -17.74
N PRO A 46 -20.26 -3.33 -18.72
CA PRO A 46 -21.21 -4.39 -18.43
C PRO A 46 -20.54 -5.46 -17.55
N ALA A 47 -21.08 -5.71 -16.36
CA ALA A 47 -20.59 -6.76 -15.49
C ALA A 47 -20.71 -8.14 -16.18
N SER A 48 -19.73 -8.99 -15.98
CA SER A 48 -19.71 -10.36 -16.51
C SER A 48 -19.37 -11.39 -15.43
N ASP A 49 -19.78 -12.63 -15.68
CA ASP A 49 -19.34 -13.79 -14.90
C ASP A 49 -17.89 -14.13 -15.31
N SER A 50 -16.94 -13.64 -14.51
CA SER A 50 -15.51 -13.87 -14.68
C SER A 50 -14.95 -14.61 -13.46
N ALA A 51 -14.04 -15.57 -13.71
CA ALA A 51 -13.31 -16.28 -12.65
C ALA A 51 -12.32 -15.37 -11.90
N ASP A 52 -12.03 -14.19 -12.43
CA ASP A 52 -11.13 -13.20 -11.82
C ASP A 52 -11.85 -12.21 -10.89
N VAL A 53 -13.18 -12.37 -10.69
CA VAL A 53 -13.99 -11.48 -9.85
C VAL A 53 -14.81 -12.27 -8.84
N HIS A 54 -14.46 -12.14 -7.56
CA HIS A 54 -15.18 -12.74 -6.44
C HIS A 54 -15.96 -11.66 -5.71
N ARG A 55 -17.29 -11.67 -5.85
CA ARG A 55 -18.19 -10.64 -5.31
C ARG A 55 -18.70 -11.04 -3.92
N PHE A 56 -18.76 -10.07 -3.02
CA PHE A 56 -19.24 -10.23 -1.66
C PHE A 56 -19.74 -8.87 -1.12
N THR A 57 -20.10 -8.81 0.16
CA THR A 57 -20.53 -7.56 0.81
C THR A 57 -19.78 -7.30 2.10
N ILE A 58 -19.59 -6.02 2.42
CA ILE A 58 -19.14 -5.56 3.74
C ILE A 58 -20.29 -4.73 4.31
N GLY A 59 -21.13 -5.35 5.15
CA GLY A 59 -22.39 -4.71 5.56
C GLY A 59 -23.31 -4.50 4.36
N SER A 60 -23.61 -3.26 4.04
CA SER A 60 -24.37 -2.83 2.85
C SER A 60 -23.50 -2.47 1.64
N LEU A 61 -22.17 -2.45 1.79
CA LEU A 61 -21.25 -2.10 0.70
C LEU A 61 -21.08 -3.28 -0.27
N ASP A 62 -21.21 -3.00 -1.57
CA ASP A 62 -20.82 -3.95 -2.62
C ASP A 62 -19.29 -4.03 -2.70
N ALA A 63 -18.75 -5.24 -2.61
CA ALA A 63 -17.32 -5.47 -2.68
C ALA A 63 -16.96 -6.59 -3.66
N ALA A 64 -15.73 -6.55 -4.18
CA ALA A 64 -15.18 -7.63 -4.98
C ALA A 64 -13.67 -7.75 -4.79
N VAL A 65 -13.18 -8.99 -4.73
CA VAL A 65 -11.75 -9.27 -4.90
C VAL A 65 -11.48 -9.44 -6.40
N LEU A 66 -10.53 -8.66 -6.90
CA LEU A 66 -10.12 -8.63 -8.30
C LEU A 66 -8.79 -9.35 -8.43
N ARG A 67 -8.74 -10.43 -9.20
CA ARG A 67 -7.49 -11.12 -9.48
C ARG A 67 -6.66 -10.29 -10.46
N ASP A 68 -5.40 -10.06 -10.12
CA ASP A 68 -4.42 -9.48 -11.05
C ASP A 68 -3.48 -10.55 -11.60
N GLY A 69 -3.03 -11.46 -10.73
CA GLY A 69 -1.83 -12.19 -11.03
C GLY A 69 -1.48 -13.28 -10.05
N ASP A 70 -0.32 -13.88 -10.31
CA ASP A 70 0.35 -14.82 -9.43
C ASP A 70 1.87 -14.60 -9.51
N ILE A 71 2.53 -14.58 -8.35
CA ILE A 71 3.99 -14.58 -8.21
C ILE A 71 4.42 -15.97 -7.75
N ARG A 72 5.49 -16.50 -8.36
CA ARG A 72 6.09 -17.77 -7.98
C ARG A 72 7.55 -17.55 -7.63
N VAL A 73 7.92 -17.92 -6.42
CA VAL A 73 9.31 -17.87 -5.96
C VAL A 73 9.80 -19.26 -5.58
N PRO A 74 11.09 -19.58 -5.80
CA PRO A 74 11.67 -20.82 -5.31
C PRO A 74 11.61 -20.88 -3.78
N ASN A 75 11.30 -22.05 -3.22
CA ASN A 75 11.46 -22.30 -1.79
C ASN A 75 12.92 -22.70 -1.49
N ASP A 76 13.85 -21.76 -1.66
CA ASP A 76 15.29 -21.94 -1.48
C ASP A 76 15.86 -21.17 -0.27
N GLY A 77 14.99 -20.58 0.56
CA GLY A 77 15.34 -19.81 1.76
C GLY A 77 15.90 -18.41 1.49
N LYS A 78 15.88 -17.93 0.25
CA LYS A 78 16.35 -16.57 -0.10
C LYS A 78 15.26 -15.52 -0.13
N THR A 79 14.02 -15.91 -0.38
CA THR A 79 12.87 -14.99 -0.44
C THR A 79 12.01 -15.14 0.80
N LEU A 80 11.31 -16.27 0.95
CA LEU A 80 10.44 -16.54 2.09
C LEU A 80 11.19 -17.29 3.20
N ALA A 81 10.88 -16.97 4.46
CA ALA A 81 11.46 -17.59 5.65
C ALA A 81 13.00 -17.51 5.65
N VAL A 82 13.52 -16.30 5.47
CA VAL A 82 14.96 -16.06 5.30
C VAL A 82 15.73 -16.56 6.53
N GLY A 83 16.78 -17.34 6.28
CA GLY A 83 17.63 -17.90 7.33
C GLY A 83 17.06 -19.13 8.04
N ILE A 84 15.85 -19.58 7.69
CA ILE A 84 15.26 -20.80 8.23
C ILE A 84 15.71 -22.03 7.42
N PRO A 85 16.11 -23.14 8.07
CA PRO A 85 16.46 -24.36 7.36
C PRO A 85 15.31 -24.86 6.48
N LYS A 86 15.60 -25.13 5.21
CA LYS A 86 14.61 -25.59 4.23
C LYS A 86 13.71 -26.73 4.72
N PRO A 87 14.20 -27.80 5.38
CA PRO A 87 13.33 -28.87 5.88
C PRO A 87 12.25 -28.40 6.87
N GLU A 88 12.48 -27.33 7.63
CA GLU A 88 11.49 -26.76 8.53
C GLU A 88 10.39 -26.02 7.76
N VAL A 89 10.77 -25.29 6.71
CA VAL A 89 9.83 -24.62 5.80
C VAL A 89 9.01 -25.63 5.01
N ASP A 90 9.66 -26.67 4.50
CA ASP A 90 9.02 -27.77 3.79
C ASP A 90 7.95 -28.47 4.66
N ALA A 91 8.23 -28.65 5.95
CA ALA A 91 7.26 -29.24 6.88
C ALA A 91 6.00 -28.37 7.05
N VAL A 92 6.16 -27.05 7.16
CA VAL A 92 5.04 -26.10 7.27
C VAL A 92 4.20 -26.09 5.99
N LEU A 93 4.85 -26.04 4.82
CA LEU A 93 4.17 -26.05 3.52
C LEU A 93 3.44 -27.38 3.29
N ALA A 94 4.11 -28.52 3.52
CA ALA A 94 3.51 -29.84 3.36
C ALA A 94 2.30 -30.05 4.30
N GLN A 95 2.37 -29.56 5.55
CA GLN A 95 1.24 -29.62 6.48
C GLN A 95 0.04 -28.78 5.99
N ALA A 96 0.29 -27.69 5.27
CA ALA A 96 -0.74 -26.86 4.65
C ALA A 96 -1.25 -27.41 3.29
N GLY A 97 -0.67 -28.50 2.78
CA GLY A 97 -1.01 -29.05 1.47
C GLY A 97 -0.39 -28.29 0.29
N GLU A 98 0.62 -27.46 0.55
CA GLU A 98 1.30 -26.64 -0.46
C GLU A 98 2.53 -27.35 -1.05
N PRO A 99 2.93 -27.01 -2.29
CA PRO A 99 4.21 -27.43 -2.85
C PRO A 99 5.40 -27.00 -1.97
N THR A 100 6.45 -27.82 -1.93
CA THR A 100 7.66 -27.56 -1.12
C THR A 100 8.85 -27.07 -1.95
N ASP A 101 8.74 -27.03 -3.27
CA ASP A 101 9.76 -26.55 -4.21
C ASP A 101 9.55 -25.09 -4.62
N THR A 102 8.30 -24.65 -4.68
CA THR A 102 7.91 -23.27 -4.98
C THR A 102 6.89 -22.75 -3.98
N VAL A 103 6.97 -21.46 -3.68
CA VAL A 103 5.95 -20.71 -2.95
C VAL A 103 5.14 -19.93 -3.96
N HIS A 104 3.83 -20.04 -3.84
CA HIS A 104 2.87 -19.29 -4.63
C HIS A 104 2.31 -18.13 -3.83
N LEU A 105 2.33 -16.93 -4.40
CA LEU A 105 1.71 -15.73 -3.85
C LEU A 105 0.69 -15.24 -4.87
N ALA A 106 -0.58 -15.13 -4.50
CA ALA A 106 -1.56 -14.49 -5.39
C ALA A 106 -1.19 -13.01 -5.57
N VAL A 107 -1.72 -12.35 -6.59
CA VAL A 107 -1.75 -10.88 -6.66
C VAL A 107 -3.19 -10.48 -6.91
N GLN A 108 -3.77 -9.74 -5.97
CA GLN A 108 -5.18 -9.36 -6.02
C GLN A 108 -5.45 -8.04 -5.31
N ALA A 109 -6.38 -7.28 -5.86
CA ALA A 109 -6.86 -6.01 -5.32
C ALA A 109 -8.26 -6.16 -4.73
N LEU A 110 -8.64 -5.24 -3.84
CA LEU A 110 -9.99 -5.16 -3.31
C LEU A 110 -10.71 -3.95 -3.93
N LEU A 111 -11.91 -4.17 -4.46
CA LEU A 111 -12.81 -3.13 -4.94
C LEU A 111 -13.98 -2.99 -3.96
N VAL A 112 -14.32 -1.75 -3.56
CA VAL A 112 -15.48 -1.46 -2.71
C VAL A 112 -16.24 -0.27 -3.28
N ARG A 113 -17.58 -0.37 -3.34
CA ARG A 113 -18.46 0.76 -3.67
C ARG A 113 -19.14 1.28 -2.42
N SER A 114 -19.04 2.59 -2.19
CA SER A 114 -19.63 3.28 -1.04
C SER A 114 -20.27 4.60 -1.48
N GLY A 115 -21.59 4.59 -1.66
CA GLY A 115 -22.31 5.71 -2.27
C GLY A 115 -21.78 6.03 -3.66
N ASP A 116 -21.35 7.27 -3.87
CA ASP A 116 -20.76 7.74 -5.13
C ASP A 116 -19.26 7.42 -5.27
N ARG A 117 -18.64 6.77 -4.27
CA ARG A 117 -17.22 6.42 -4.30
C ARG A 117 -16.99 5.00 -4.80
N VAL A 118 -15.94 4.87 -5.61
CA VAL A 118 -15.41 3.59 -6.09
C VAL A 118 -13.98 3.48 -5.59
N LEU A 119 -13.81 2.69 -4.54
CA LEU A 119 -12.59 2.52 -3.78
C LEU A 119 -11.82 1.30 -4.29
N LEU A 120 -10.54 1.47 -4.59
CA LEU A 120 -9.66 0.37 -5.01
C LEU A 120 -8.46 0.30 -4.06
N PHE A 121 -8.21 -0.86 -3.46
CA PHE A 121 -7.08 -1.10 -2.57
C PHE A 121 -6.01 -1.89 -3.33
N ASP A 122 -4.86 -1.24 -3.52
CA ASP A 122 -3.77 -1.61 -4.42
C ASP A 122 -4.19 -1.80 -5.90
N THR A 123 -3.19 -1.87 -6.79
CA THR A 123 -3.38 -1.83 -8.24
C THR A 123 -2.68 -2.95 -9.01
N GLY A 124 -2.16 -3.97 -8.32
CA GLY A 124 -1.53 -5.10 -8.97
C GLY A 124 -0.19 -4.75 -9.64
N ALA A 125 0.34 -5.71 -10.38
CA ALA A 125 1.71 -5.66 -10.90
C ALA A 125 1.87 -4.98 -12.26
N GLY A 126 0.77 -4.58 -12.90
CA GLY A 126 0.81 -3.99 -14.24
C GLY A 126 1.56 -4.90 -15.22
N ASN A 127 2.57 -4.36 -15.91
CA ASN A 127 3.38 -5.09 -16.88
C ASN A 127 4.69 -5.64 -16.30
N ALA A 128 4.71 -5.99 -15.01
CA ALA A 128 5.89 -6.52 -14.35
C ALA A 128 6.33 -7.89 -14.93
N ASP A 129 7.59 -8.00 -15.36
CA ASP A 129 8.14 -9.25 -15.89
C ASP A 129 8.38 -10.33 -14.82
N PHE A 130 8.34 -9.97 -13.53
CA PHE A 130 8.58 -10.90 -12.41
C PHE A 130 7.33 -11.68 -11.98
N ALA A 131 6.16 -11.39 -12.55
CA ALA A 131 4.88 -11.96 -12.17
C ALA A 131 4.08 -12.40 -13.41
N ASP A 132 3.27 -13.45 -13.27
CA ASP A 132 2.22 -13.79 -14.24
C ASP A 132 0.96 -12.99 -13.87
N ALA A 133 0.96 -11.71 -14.21
CA ALA A 133 0.06 -10.70 -13.65
C ALA A 133 -0.41 -9.66 -14.68
N GLY A 134 -0.99 -8.54 -14.22
CA GLY A 134 -1.49 -7.47 -15.08
C GLY A 134 -2.94 -7.63 -15.55
N ARG A 135 -3.69 -8.57 -14.96
CA ARG A 135 -5.10 -8.81 -15.29
C ARG A 135 -6.04 -7.80 -14.64
N LEU A 136 -5.59 -7.00 -13.68
CA LEU A 136 -6.46 -6.10 -12.91
C LEU A 136 -7.36 -5.20 -13.78
N PRO A 137 -6.89 -4.55 -14.88
CA PRO A 137 -7.78 -3.73 -15.70
C PRO A 137 -8.92 -4.51 -16.37
N ALA A 138 -8.71 -5.80 -16.67
CA ALA A 138 -9.75 -6.67 -17.21
C ALA A 138 -10.70 -7.13 -16.09
N SER A 139 -10.17 -7.52 -14.93
CA SER A 139 -10.94 -7.92 -13.75
C SER A 139 -11.83 -6.78 -13.25
N LEU A 140 -11.33 -5.54 -13.24
CA LEU A 140 -12.09 -4.35 -12.87
C LEU A 140 -13.29 -4.12 -13.81
N ARG A 141 -13.07 -4.22 -15.12
CA ARG A 141 -14.15 -4.11 -16.11
C ARG A 141 -15.17 -5.24 -15.99
N ALA A 142 -14.71 -6.48 -15.74
CA ALA A 142 -15.60 -7.60 -15.47
C ALA A 142 -16.44 -7.38 -14.19
N ALA A 143 -15.92 -6.65 -13.20
CA ALA A 143 -16.65 -6.19 -12.01
C ALA A 143 -17.59 -4.99 -12.27
N GLY A 144 -17.69 -4.55 -13.54
CA GLY A 144 -18.57 -3.49 -14.01
C GLY A 144 -18.02 -2.07 -13.82
N VAL A 145 -16.70 -1.93 -13.65
CA VAL A 145 -16.04 -0.65 -13.38
C VAL A 145 -14.99 -0.37 -14.45
N GLU A 146 -15.07 0.80 -15.09
CA GLU A 146 -13.97 1.32 -15.90
C GLU A 146 -12.92 2.00 -15.01
N PRO A 147 -11.62 1.97 -15.36
CA PRO A 147 -10.58 2.66 -14.57
C PRO A 147 -10.88 4.14 -14.30
N ALA A 148 -11.54 4.84 -15.23
CA ALA A 148 -11.94 6.23 -15.07
C ALA A 148 -13.04 6.46 -14.01
N GLN A 149 -13.73 5.41 -13.56
CA GLN A 149 -14.77 5.50 -12.54
C GLN A 149 -14.23 5.31 -11.12
N VAL A 150 -12.99 4.83 -10.96
CA VAL A 150 -12.33 4.74 -9.67
C VAL A 150 -12.11 6.15 -9.13
N THR A 151 -12.56 6.41 -7.90
CA THR A 151 -12.48 7.73 -7.26
C THR A 151 -11.31 7.82 -6.29
N ASP A 152 -11.00 6.71 -5.61
CA ASP A 152 -9.99 6.65 -4.57
C ASP A 152 -9.20 5.35 -4.70
N ILE A 153 -7.87 5.45 -4.69
CA ILE A 153 -6.95 4.32 -4.65
C ILE A 153 -6.20 4.36 -3.35
N PHE A 154 -6.24 3.28 -2.57
CA PHE A 154 -5.54 3.15 -1.30
C PHE A 154 -4.36 2.21 -1.51
N ILE A 155 -3.16 2.77 -1.50
CA ILE A 155 -1.93 2.00 -1.66
C ILE A 155 -1.44 1.55 -0.29
N SER A 156 -1.34 0.25 -0.06
CA SER A 156 -0.84 -0.32 1.20
C SER A 156 0.64 0.03 1.38
N HIS A 157 1.42 -0.16 0.32
CA HIS A 157 2.81 0.23 0.16
C HIS A 157 3.19 0.20 -1.33
N ALA A 158 4.36 0.71 -1.67
CA ALA A 158 4.76 0.98 -3.04
C ALA A 158 5.71 -0.06 -3.65
N HIS A 159 5.51 -1.33 -3.35
CA HIS A 159 6.14 -2.39 -4.13
C HIS A 159 5.47 -2.56 -5.50
N PRO A 160 6.22 -3.02 -6.53
CA PRO A 160 5.76 -2.95 -7.90
C PRO A 160 4.51 -3.79 -8.19
N ASP A 161 4.21 -4.82 -7.39
CA ASP A 161 2.98 -5.62 -7.46
C ASP A 161 1.76 -4.99 -6.79
N HIS A 162 1.91 -3.81 -6.18
CA HIS A 162 0.83 -3.01 -5.60
C HIS A 162 0.62 -1.70 -6.38
N VAL A 163 1.69 -1.08 -6.87
CA VAL A 163 1.63 0.19 -7.63
C VAL A 163 1.80 0.02 -9.13
N GLY A 164 2.10 -1.18 -9.63
CA GLY A 164 2.40 -1.43 -11.03
C GLY A 164 1.24 -1.07 -11.96
N GLY A 165 0.00 -1.26 -11.51
CA GLY A 165 -1.19 -0.88 -12.25
C GLY A 165 -1.58 0.60 -12.18
N LEU A 166 -0.88 1.44 -11.41
CA LEU A 166 -1.15 2.90 -11.40
C LEU A 166 -0.85 3.54 -12.75
N THR A 167 0.03 2.93 -13.55
CA THR A 167 0.39 3.40 -14.88
C THR A 167 0.09 2.35 -15.95
N ASP A 168 -0.20 2.81 -17.17
CA ASP A 168 -0.27 1.95 -18.35
C ASP A 168 1.13 1.57 -18.87
N GLY A 169 1.18 0.75 -19.94
CA GLY A 169 2.44 0.35 -20.57
C GLY A 169 3.23 1.49 -21.22
N ALA A 170 2.66 2.70 -21.31
CA ALA A 170 3.33 3.91 -21.76
C ALA A 170 3.75 4.83 -20.59
N GLY A 171 3.55 4.39 -19.34
CA GLY A 171 3.88 5.16 -18.14
C GLY A 171 2.91 6.30 -17.83
N GLN A 172 1.73 6.33 -18.46
CA GLN A 172 0.68 7.31 -18.16
C GLN A 172 -0.23 6.78 -17.05
N ALA A 173 -0.77 7.68 -16.22
CA ALA A 173 -1.69 7.29 -15.15
C ALA A 173 -2.94 6.57 -15.72
N LEU A 174 -3.19 5.34 -15.28
CA LEU A 174 -4.33 4.52 -15.74
C LEU A 174 -5.66 5.01 -15.15
N PHE A 175 -5.63 5.45 -13.90
CA PHE A 175 -6.79 5.91 -13.14
C PHE A 175 -6.86 7.44 -13.12
N ALA A 176 -7.24 8.02 -14.25
CA ALA A 176 -7.08 9.46 -14.49
C ALA A 176 -7.83 10.38 -13.49
N ASN A 177 -8.92 9.88 -12.89
CA ASN A 177 -9.81 10.64 -12.01
C ASN A 177 -9.63 10.30 -10.51
N ALA A 178 -8.82 9.29 -10.18
CA ALA A 178 -8.70 8.82 -8.81
C ALA A 178 -7.70 9.67 -8.01
N THR A 179 -8.04 9.94 -6.75
CA THR A 179 -7.04 10.34 -5.74
C THR A 179 -6.26 9.11 -5.31
N VAL A 180 -4.93 9.21 -5.24
CA VAL A 180 -4.04 8.15 -4.78
C VAL A 180 -3.63 8.43 -3.34
N HIS A 181 -4.15 7.62 -2.42
CA HIS A 181 -3.89 7.70 -0.99
C HIS A 181 -2.77 6.74 -0.61
N LEU A 182 -1.76 7.25 0.08
CA LEU A 182 -0.70 6.46 0.71
C LEU A 182 -0.16 7.22 1.92
N SER A 183 0.43 6.52 2.88
CA SER A 183 0.96 7.19 4.07
C SER A 183 2.11 8.13 3.69
N ALA A 184 2.25 9.22 4.43
CA ALA A 184 3.32 10.19 4.20
C ALA A 184 4.73 9.58 4.29
N PRO A 185 5.04 8.66 5.24
CA PRO A 185 6.32 7.95 5.24
C PRO A 185 6.53 7.10 3.98
N GLU A 186 5.47 6.46 3.47
CA GLU A 186 5.56 5.67 2.23
C GLU A 186 5.84 6.57 1.03
N TRP A 187 5.09 7.67 0.91
CA TRP A 187 5.29 8.61 -0.18
C TRP A 187 6.70 9.19 -0.19
N GLN A 188 7.22 9.54 0.98
CA GLN A 188 8.60 10.02 1.12
C GLN A 188 9.61 8.96 0.65
N ALA A 189 9.41 7.69 1.02
CA ALA A 189 10.28 6.60 0.59
C ALA A 189 10.23 6.40 -0.94
N VAL A 190 9.03 6.46 -1.53
CA VAL A 190 8.83 6.38 -2.99
C VAL A 190 9.57 7.49 -3.71
N GLN A 191 9.41 8.74 -3.25
CA GLN A 191 10.06 9.92 -3.83
C GLN A 191 11.59 9.86 -3.73
N ALA A 192 12.12 9.24 -2.68
CA ALA A 192 13.56 9.08 -2.50
C ALA A 192 14.16 8.01 -3.43
N GLY A 193 13.36 7.08 -3.94
CA GLY A 193 13.79 5.98 -4.81
C GLY A 193 13.99 6.40 -6.26
N PRO A 194 15.22 6.38 -6.83
CA PRO A 194 15.45 6.80 -8.22
C PRO A 194 14.72 5.92 -9.25
N ALA A 195 14.52 4.63 -8.94
CA ALA A 195 13.77 3.70 -9.78
C ALA A 195 12.28 4.08 -9.91
N ASN A 196 11.75 4.86 -8.96
CA ASN A 196 10.35 5.28 -8.92
C ASN A 196 10.11 6.61 -9.62
N ALA A 197 11.11 7.26 -10.21
CA ALA A 197 10.99 8.61 -10.76
C ALA A 197 9.85 8.73 -11.81
N ALA A 198 9.68 7.73 -12.66
CA ALA A 198 8.60 7.70 -13.66
C ALA A 198 7.21 7.58 -13.00
N LEU A 199 7.08 6.68 -12.02
CA LEU A 199 5.86 6.51 -11.25
C LEU A 199 5.50 7.80 -10.51
N VAL A 200 6.46 8.37 -9.78
CA VAL A 200 6.31 9.65 -9.05
C VAL A 200 5.82 10.73 -9.99
N ALA A 201 6.44 10.90 -11.17
CA ALA A 201 6.01 11.90 -12.14
C ALA A 201 4.57 11.67 -12.63
N ALA A 202 4.16 10.42 -12.84
CA ALA A 202 2.83 10.07 -13.32
C ALA A 202 1.73 10.31 -12.27
N ILE A 203 2.00 10.02 -10.99
CA ILE A 203 0.96 10.02 -9.95
C ILE A 203 0.98 11.23 -9.03
N SER A 204 2.10 11.96 -8.90
CA SER A 204 2.23 13.10 -7.97
C SER A 204 1.06 14.10 -8.01
N PRO A 205 0.49 14.48 -9.17
CA PRO A 205 -0.65 15.40 -9.22
C PRO A 205 -1.94 14.90 -8.55
N ARG A 206 -2.00 13.60 -8.23
CA ARG A 206 -3.17 12.92 -7.65
C ARG A 206 -2.90 12.36 -6.26
N VAL A 207 -1.68 12.48 -5.75
CA VAL A 207 -1.32 11.93 -4.44
C VAL A 207 -1.90 12.80 -3.32
N ASP A 208 -2.65 12.17 -2.43
CA ASP A 208 -3.04 12.71 -1.13
C ASP A 208 -2.36 11.87 -0.04
N ALA A 209 -1.24 12.38 0.49
CA ALA A 209 -0.45 11.68 1.47
C ALA A 209 -1.00 11.92 2.88
N PHE A 210 -1.29 10.85 3.61
CA PHE A 210 -1.91 10.93 4.94
C PHE A 210 -0.96 10.60 6.09
N ALA A 211 -1.26 11.10 7.30
CA ALA A 211 -0.54 10.69 8.49
C ALA A 211 -0.90 9.24 8.89
N PRO A 212 0.06 8.39 9.31
CA PRO A 212 -0.25 7.04 9.78
C PRO A 212 -1.36 7.03 10.84
N GLY A 213 -2.33 6.11 10.72
CA GLY A 213 -3.47 6.03 11.62
C GLY A 213 -4.68 6.90 11.25
N ALA A 214 -4.61 7.67 10.15
CA ALA A 214 -5.69 8.55 9.73
C ALA A 214 -6.94 7.78 9.23
N GLU A 215 -8.12 8.35 9.49
CA GLU A 215 -9.30 8.08 8.67
C GLU A 215 -9.11 8.83 7.33
N VAL A 216 -8.89 8.08 6.26
CA VAL A 216 -8.49 8.62 4.95
C VAL A 216 -9.71 9.18 4.23
N VAL A 217 -10.81 8.42 4.24
CA VAL A 217 -12.14 8.84 3.82
C VAL A 217 -13.16 8.22 4.79
N PRO A 218 -14.41 8.73 4.89
CA PRO A 218 -15.40 8.17 5.79
C PRO A 218 -15.55 6.65 5.65
N GLY A 219 -15.35 5.93 6.75
CA GLY A 219 -15.44 4.46 6.78
C GLY A 219 -14.19 3.72 6.31
N VAL A 220 -13.09 4.41 5.98
CA VAL A 220 -11.79 3.79 5.65
C VAL A 220 -10.69 4.40 6.54
N THR A 221 -10.15 3.59 7.45
CA THR A 221 -9.07 3.99 8.35
C THR A 221 -7.79 3.23 8.06
N ALA A 222 -6.67 3.94 7.93
CA ALA A 222 -5.36 3.34 7.77
C ALA A 222 -4.84 2.83 9.13
N ILE A 223 -4.42 1.57 9.19
CA ILE A 223 -3.80 0.93 10.35
C ILE A 223 -2.31 0.76 10.05
N PRO A 224 -1.40 1.43 10.79
CA PRO A 224 0.03 1.30 10.57
C PRO A 224 0.51 -0.12 10.84
N VAL A 225 1.25 -0.68 9.88
CA VAL A 225 1.84 -2.03 9.93
C VAL A 225 3.25 -1.98 9.31
N GLU A 226 4.06 -1.07 9.84
CA GLU A 226 5.40 -0.73 9.35
C GLU A 226 6.36 -1.94 9.36
N GLY A 227 7.46 -1.78 8.64
CA GLY A 227 8.60 -2.71 8.64
C GLY A 227 8.79 -3.39 7.30
N HIS A 228 7.70 -3.79 6.64
CA HIS A 228 7.77 -4.24 5.25
C HIS A 228 8.28 -3.09 4.36
N THR A 229 7.62 -1.95 4.46
CA THR A 229 8.11 -0.65 4.03
C THR A 229 7.94 0.38 5.17
N PRO A 230 8.60 1.55 5.11
CA PRO A 230 8.53 2.55 6.17
C PRO A 230 7.14 3.13 6.43
N GLY A 231 6.21 3.05 5.46
CA GLY A 231 4.86 3.58 5.60
C GLY A 231 3.75 2.56 5.30
N HIS A 232 4.06 1.27 5.36
CA HIS A 232 3.11 0.20 5.07
C HIS A 232 1.84 0.33 5.94
N SER A 233 0.69 0.32 5.26
CA SER A 233 -0.62 0.53 5.86
C SER A 233 -1.58 -0.60 5.48
N ALA A 234 -2.22 -1.18 6.49
CA ALA A 234 -3.45 -1.95 6.32
C ALA A 234 -4.64 -0.97 6.31
N TYR A 235 -5.78 -1.36 5.75
CA TYR A 235 -6.96 -0.50 5.69
C TYR A 235 -8.17 -1.20 6.29
N GLU A 236 -8.73 -0.61 7.36
CA GLU A 236 -9.99 -1.03 7.96
C GLU A 236 -11.14 -0.34 7.23
N ILE A 237 -12.02 -1.13 6.63
CA ILE A 237 -13.24 -0.70 5.95
C ILE A 237 -14.44 -1.04 6.85
N VAL A 238 -15.25 -0.04 7.20
CA VAL A 238 -16.39 -0.18 8.12
C VAL A 238 -17.69 0.29 7.48
N ASP A 239 -18.75 -0.49 7.69
CA ASP A 239 -20.13 -0.10 7.42
C ASP A 239 -21.07 -0.63 8.51
N GLY A 240 -21.59 0.27 9.35
CA GLY A 240 -22.32 -0.10 10.56
C GLY A 240 -21.48 -0.97 11.50
N ASP A 241 -21.97 -2.16 11.82
CA ASP A 241 -21.26 -3.15 12.64
C ASP A 241 -20.34 -4.07 11.82
N ALA A 242 -20.44 -4.02 10.48
CA ALA A 242 -19.61 -4.83 9.60
C ALA A 242 -18.25 -4.16 9.38
N ARG A 243 -17.20 -4.99 9.32
CA ARG A 243 -15.83 -4.54 9.03
C ARG A 243 -15.04 -5.58 8.26
N LEU A 244 -14.09 -5.10 7.48
CA LEU A 244 -13.07 -5.90 6.82
C LEU A 244 -11.72 -5.17 6.91
N LEU A 245 -10.64 -5.92 7.14
CA LEU A 245 -9.28 -5.38 7.15
C LEU A 245 -8.50 -5.87 5.92
N TYR A 246 -8.17 -4.96 5.00
CA TYR A 246 -7.21 -5.24 3.93
C TYR A 246 -5.79 -5.12 4.49
N ILE A 247 -5.05 -6.22 4.58
CA ILE A 247 -3.83 -6.28 5.42
C ILE A 247 -2.54 -5.86 4.70
N GLY A 248 -2.60 -5.60 3.39
CA GLY A 248 -1.40 -5.45 2.57
C GLY A 248 -0.43 -6.61 2.77
N ASP A 249 0.86 -6.30 2.87
CA ASP A 249 1.96 -7.26 2.94
C ASP A 249 2.40 -7.56 4.38
N ALA A 250 1.51 -7.29 5.33
CA ALA A 250 1.74 -7.69 6.72
C ALA A 250 1.96 -9.21 6.83
N ALA A 251 1.33 -10.01 5.95
CA ALA A 251 1.58 -11.44 5.80
C ALA A 251 1.49 -11.86 4.34
N HIS A 252 2.53 -12.50 3.82
CA HIS A 252 2.63 -12.86 2.39
C HIS A 252 2.06 -14.24 2.10
N HIS A 253 2.24 -15.21 3.01
CA HIS A 253 1.79 -16.58 2.81
C HIS A 253 0.99 -17.10 4.00
N PHE A 254 -0.21 -17.64 3.74
CA PHE A 254 -1.18 -18.05 4.76
C PHE A 254 -0.68 -19.16 5.70
N ALA A 255 0.21 -20.04 5.23
CA ALA A 255 0.85 -21.05 6.07
C ALA A 255 2.09 -20.49 6.78
N VAL A 256 3.07 -20.01 6.03
CA VAL A 256 4.35 -19.56 6.57
C VAL A 256 4.21 -18.29 7.41
N SER A 257 3.77 -17.18 6.84
CA SER A 257 3.71 -15.89 7.53
C SER A 257 2.70 -15.85 8.69
N VAL A 258 1.64 -16.68 8.64
CA VAL A 258 0.63 -16.72 9.71
C VAL A 258 1.03 -17.71 10.81
N GLN A 259 1.44 -18.92 10.46
CA GLN A 259 1.76 -19.95 11.48
C GLN A 259 3.15 -19.75 12.09
N ARG A 260 4.02 -19.00 11.42
CA ARG A 260 5.37 -18.62 11.86
C ARG A 260 5.59 -17.12 11.60
N PRO A 261 4.92 -16.23 12.35
CA PRO A 261 5.00 -14.78 12.11
C PRO A 261 6.40 -14.19 12.27
N GLN A 262 7.27 -14.87 13.03
CA GLN A 262 8.69 -14.55 13.18
C GLN A 262 9.57 -14.95 11.98
N TRP A 263 9.03 -15.66 10.99
CA TRP A 263 9.76 -15.98 9.77
C TRP A 263 9.57 -14.86 8.75
N THR A 264 10.59 -14.00 8.65
CA THR A 264 10.58 -12.83 7.79
C THR A 264 10.82 -13.17 6.32
N ILE A 265 10.51 -12.21 5.46
CA ILE A 265 10.74 -12.29 4.01
C ILE A 265 11.85 -11.31 3.61
N ALA A 266 12.56 -11.60 2.53
CA ALA A 266 13.66 -10.76 2.03
C ALA A 266 13.24 -9.36 1.58
N PHE A 267 11.93 -9.14 1.42
CA PHE A 267 11.34 -7.86 1.04
C PHE A 267 11.02 -6.97 2.24
N ASP A 268 11.16 -7.47 3.48
CA ASP A 268 11.00 -6.65 4.67
C ASP A 268 12.18 -5.67 4.79
N GLY A 269 11.93 -4.37 4.59
CA GLY A 269 12.94 -3.32 4.69
C GLY A 269 13.56 -3.18 6.09
N ASP A 270 12.76 -3.44 7.13
CA ASP A 270 13.17 -3.61 8.52
C ASP A 270 12.52 -4.87 9.08
N ALA A 271 13.24 -5.98 9.00
CA ALA A 271 12.74 -7.30 9.39
C ALA A 271 12.25 -7.39 10.86
N PRO A 272 12.99 -6.90 11.88
CA PRO A 272 12.49 -6.85 13.26
C PRO A 272 11.19 -6.07 13.43
N VAL A 273 11.06 -4.92 12.76
CA VAL A 273 9.81 -4.12 12.82
C VAL A 273 8.67 -4.85 12.10
N ALA A 274 8.93 -5.45 10.93
CA ALA A 274 7.93 -6.18 10.16
C ALA A 274 7.40 -7.40 10.93
N GLU A 275 8.28 -8.15 11.58
CA GLU A 275 7.93 -9.24 12.49
C GLU A 275 7.01 -8.77 13.62
N ALA A 276 7.41 -7.71 14.34
CA ALA A 276 6.61 -7.19 15.46
C ALA A 276 5.24 -6.67 15.00
N SER A 277 5.18 -5.94 13.89
CA SER A 277 3.93 -5.46 13.28
C SER A 277 3.02 -6.62 12.86
N ARG A 278 3.58 -7.66 12.23
CA ARG A 278 2.85 -8.86 11.81
C ARG A 278 2.27 -9.61 13.00
N GLU A 279 3.06 -9.86 14.04
CA GLU A 279 2.59 -10.54 15.26
C GLU A 279 1.45 -9.75 15.93
N ALA A 280 1.62 -8.44 16.06
CA ALA A 280 0.60 -7.56 16.65
C ALA A 280 -0.69 -7.56 15.83
N LEU A 281 -0.59 -7.47 14.49
CA LEU A 281 -1.74 -7.51 13.59
C LEU A 281 -2.47 -8.84 13.69
N LEU A 282 -1.76 -9.97 13.57
CA LEU A 282 -2.35 -11.31 13.64
C LEU A 282 -3.04 -11.56 14.99
N ALA A 283 -2.44 -11.09 16.09
CA ALA A 283 -3.06 -11.15 17.42
C ALA A 283 -4.37 -10.35 17.45
N ARG A 284 -4.35 -9.09 16.99
CA ARG A 284 -5.55 -8.23 16.91
C ARG A 284 -6.67 -8.92 16.14
N VAL A 285 -6.40 -9.34 14.90
CA VAL A 285 -7.47 -9.88 14.03
C VAL A 285 -7.99 -11.22 14.53
N ALA A 286 -7.17 -12.02 15.21
CA ALA A 286 -7.59 -13.26 15.84
C ALA A 286 -8.47 -13.02 17.07
N ASP A 287 -8.11 -12.05 17.92
CA ASP A 287 -8.83 -11.76 19.16
C ASP A 287 -10.19 -11.09 18.91
N ASN A 288 -10.27 -10.28 17.86
CA ASN A 288 -11.50 -9.59 17.47
C ASN A 288 -12.35 -10.38 16.46
N ALA A 289 -11.87 -11.56 16.02
CA ALA A 289 -12.49 -12.36 14.97
C ALA A 289 -12.80 -11.57 13.67
N GLU A 290 -11.88 -10.66 13.31
CA GLU A 290 -11.99 -9.79 12.14
C GLU A 290 -11.88 -10.59 10.85
N THR A 291 -12.70 -10.24 9.84
CA THR A 291 -12.50 -10.72 8.47
C THR A 291 -11.38 -9.91 7.84
N ILE A 292 -10.44 -10.60 7.21
CA ILE A 292 -9.33 -9.99 6.47
C ILE A 292 -9.46 -10.25 4.97
N ALA A 293 -8.87 -9.36 4.18
CA ALA A 293 -8.50 -9.57 2.80
C ALA A 293 -6.98 -9.43 2.67
N SER A 294 -6.31 -10.42 2.08
CA SER A 294 -4.86 -10.37 1.82
C SER A 294 -4.60 -10.29 0.31
N PRO A 295 -3.63 -9.49 -0.17
CA PRO A 295 -3.21 -9.46 -1.57
C PRO A 295 -2.55 -10.77 -2.04
N HIS A 296 -1.98 -11.56 -1.12
CA HIS A 296 -1.10 -12.67 -1.48
C HIS A 296 -1.57 -14.06 -1.03
N PHE A 297 -2.64 -14.13 -0.25
CA PHE A 297 -3.22 -15.42 0.13
C PHE A 297 -3.96 -16.07 -1.04
N PRO A 298 -4.18 -17.40 -1.01
CA PRO A 298 -4.90 -18.10 -2.07
C PRO A 298 -6.23 -17.42 -2.40
N TYR A 299 -6.44 -17.11 -3.68
CA TYR A 299 -7.62 -16.39 -4.17
C TYR A 299 -8.93 -17.03 -3.65
N PRO A 300 -9.89 -16.25 -3.10
CA PRO A 300 -9.97 -14.79 -3.11
C PRO A 300 -9.28 -14.10 -1.92
N GLY A 301 -8.43 -14.79 -1.15
CA GLY A 301 -7.68 -14.20 -0.03
C GLY A 301 -8.54 -13.64 1.10
N LEU A 302 -9.83 -13.98 1.14
CA LEU A 302 -10.77 -13.63 2.20
C LEU A 302 -10.76 -14.71 3.28
N GLY A 303 -10.70 -14.30 4.54
CA GLY A 303 -10.73 -15.25 5.64
C GLY A 303 -10.68 -14.60 6.99
N ARG A 304 -10.48 -15.43 8.01
CA ARG A 304 -10.18 -15.00 9.37
C ARG A 304 -8.87 -15.60 9.82
N ILE A 305 -8.18 -14.90 10.71
CA ILE A 305 -7.09 -15.50 11.47
C ILE A 305 -7.68 -16.05 12.77
N VAL A 306 -7.31 -17.28 13.13
CA VAL A 306 -7.76 -17.94 14.36
C VAL A 306 -6.57 -18.40 15.18
N ARG A 307 -6.73 -18.44 16.51
CA ARG A 307 -5.74 -19.05 17.39
C ARG A 307 -5.76 -20.57 17.21
N ARG A 308 -4.61 -21.19 16.97
CA ARG A 308 -4.46 -22.65 16.85
C ARG A 308 -3.10 -23.07 17.41
N ASP A 309 -3.12 -24.04 18.33
CA ASP A 309 -1.92 -24.67 18.91
C ASP A 309 -0.89 -23.66 19.46
N GLY A 310 -1.36 -22.58 20.09
CA GLY A 310 -0.50 -21.52 20.64
C GLY A 310 0.02 -20.51 19.61
N GLY A 311 -0.30 -20.67 18.33
CA GLY A 311 -0.03 -19.70 17.26
C GLY A 311 -1.30 -19.29 16.51
N PHE A 312 -1.16 -19.00 15.22
CA PHE A 312 -2.24 -18.58 14.34
C PHE A 312 -2.43 -19.54 13.18
N ALA A 313 -3.65 -19.58 12.64
CA ALA A 313 -3.96 -20.22 11.36
C ALA A 313 -4.94 -19.35 10.58
N TRP A 314 -4.83 -19.37 9.25
CA TRP A 314 -5.84 -18.76 8.39
C TRP A 314 -7.00 -19.74 8.16
N ALA A 315 -8.22 -19.24 8.33
CA ALA A 315 -9.46 -19.91 8.03
C ALA A 315 -10.13 -19.18 6.85
N PRO A 316 -10.08 -19.73 5.61
CA PRO A 316 -10.68 -19.07 4.46
C PRO A 316 -12.19 -18.92 4.63
N LEU A 317 -12.75 -17.81 4.13
CA LEU A 317 -14.18 -17.66 3.96
C LEU A 317 -14.60 -18.33 2.65
N GLN A 318 -15.68 -19.12 2.71
CA GLN A 318 -16.30 -19.75 1.54
C GLN A 318 -17.32 -18.82 0.89
#